data_AF-A0A4D6LSE7-F1
#
_entry.id   AF-A0A4D6LSE7-F1
#
_cell.length_a   1.000
_cell.length_b   1.000
_cell.length_c   1.000
_cell.angle_alpha   90.00
_cell.angle_beta   90.00
_cell.angle_gamma   90.00
#
_symmetry.space_group_name_H-M   'P 1'
#
loop_
_entity.id
_entity.type
_entity.pdbx_description
1 polymer ?
#
loop_
_entity_poly.entity_id
_entity_poly.type
_entity_poly.pdbx_seq_one_letter_code
_entity_poly.pdbx_strand_id
1 'polypeptide(L)'
;METLSSVYLKCGVSWPKNFPSNAKQGQKSGSGSHSGRQQHAHGKPPLYYAIKTRQTSTQGSLQTPHSAPQLHSAMEDVRATSAWVASRSSHVLVDSAGIEKVVSTIESIPKVEWDFEGIHYFDNGPLTVQYLFVLDALNFCFWPDKDLNYDDLASGLKAALQNDKSAFDADRLQKYTGPQLRELLRWPRPLPLEDERVRLLHEVGSELERNFEGKASNLVQCCGKSAVNLVALVARHFPGFRDHTVYKGRQVFLYKRAQIFAADLWGAFGGQGYGEFKDIGSLTIMADYIVPAVLRQLGVLKYSPTLASTIESSGEIGPGTEEEVELRACSVHAVEKMRELISKKSGRQVLSVELDLWLWAAGVQCTSLQHHRTLSIYY
;
A
#
# COMPACT_ATOMS: atom_id res chain seq x y z
N MET A 1 16.39 24.00 11.89
CA MET A 1 17.40 23.16 12.56
C MET A 1 16.73 21.82 12.76
N GLU A 2 17.16 20.86 11.93
CA GLU A 2 16.96 19.40 11.96
C GLU A 2 15.65 18.82 12.52
N THR A 3 14.75 18.47 11.61
CA THR A 3 13.85 17.30 11.74
C THR A 3 13.85 16.56 10.40
N LEU A 4 15.01 15.99 10.05
CA LEU A 4 15.07 14.87 9.09
C LEU A 4 14.82 13.59 9.88
N SER A 5 13.55 13.27 10.10
CA SER A 5 13.12 11.98 10.65
C SER A 5 12.14 11.39 9.66
N SER A 6 12.63 10.52 8.78
CA SER A 6 11.79 9.60 8.03
C SER A 6 12.32 8.21 8.34
N VAL A 7 11.54 7.51 9.15
CA VAL A 7 11.92 6.29 9.84
C VAL A 7 11.58 5.09 8.96
N TYR A 8 12.56 4.70 8.15
CA TYR A 8 12.78 3.34 7.66
C TYR A 8 14.29 3.02 7.54
N LEU A 9 15.19 3.90 7.99
CA LEU A 9 16.57 3.91 7.51
C LEU A 9 17.58 4.21 8.64
N LYS A 10 18.01 3.15 9.34
CA LYS A 10 19.47 2.99 9.57
C LYS A 10 20.06 2.27 8.37
N CYS A 11 19.93 2.84 7.18
CA CYS A 11 20.58 2.28 5.99
C CYS A 11 21.55 3.32 5.42
N GLY A 12 22.83 2.96 5.35
CA GLY A 12 23.84 3.67 4.58
C GLY A 12 23.65 3.44 3.08
N VAL A 13 22.46 3.73 2.55
CA VAL A 13 22.18 3.57 1.12
C VAL A 13 22.89 4.68 0.37
N SER A 14 24.07 4.38 -0.18
CA SER A 14 24.60 5.17 -1.28
C SER A 14 23.81 4.83 -2.53
N TRP A 15 23.16 5.82 -3.13
CA TRP A 15 22.56 5.72 -4.45
C TRP A 15 23.57 5.15 -5.48
N PRO A 16 23.10 4.48 -6.56
CA PRO A 16 23.91 4.37 -7.75
C PRO A 16 24.43 5.77 -8.10
N LYS A 17 25.73 5.91 -8.43
CA LYS A 17 26.42 7.20 -8.69
C LYS A 17 25.74 8.12 -9.74
N ASN A 18 24.65 7.67 -10.36
CA ASN A 18 23.90 8.30 -11.43
C ASN A 18 22.48 8.74 -11.05
N PHE A 19 22.11 8.81 -9.76
CA PHE A 19 20.82 9.40 -9.38
C PHE A 19 20.86 10.91 -9.71
N PRO A 20 20.05 11.43 -10.65
CA PRO A 20 20.15 12.83 -11.05
C PRO A 20 19.57 13.70 -9.93
N SER A 21 20.43 14.43 -9.22
CA SER A 21 20.01 15.55 -8.36
C SER A 21 19.68 16.75 -9.25
N ASN A 22 18.55 16.72 -9.96
CA ASN A 22 18.14 17.84 -10.81
C ASN A 22 17.44 18.93 -9.96
N ALA A 23 18.22 19.58 -9.11
CA ALA A 23 17.90 20.93 -8.64
C ALA A 23 18.68 21.92 -9.52
N LYS A 24 18.06 22.37 -10.62
CA LYS A 24 18.22 23.71 -11.25
C LYS A 24 17.73 23.70 -12.71
N GLN A 25 16.66 24.46 -12.96
CA GLN A 25 16.34 25.28 -14.15
C GLN A 25 14.81 25.48 -14.15
N GLY A 26 14.21 26.67 -14.18
CA GLY A 26 14.70 28.04 -14.15
C GLY A 26 13.46 28.94 -14.06
N GLN A 27 13.49 29.93 -13.17
CA GLN A 27 12.50 31.00 -13.13
C GLN A 27 12.59 31.82 -14.43
N LYS A 28 11.48 31.97 -15.15
CA LYS A 28 11.19 33.20 -15.88
C LYS A 28 9.72 33.59 -15.72
N SER A 29 9.58 34.81 -15.26
CA SER A 29 8.39 35.65 -15.08
C SER A 29 7.55 35.81 -16.35
N GLY A 30 6.23 35.86 -16.17
CA GLY A 30 5.28 36.33 -17.17
C GLY A 30 3.95 36.70 -16.51
N SER A 31 3.76 37.99 -16.25
CA SER A 31 2.55 38.63 -15.76
C SER A 31 1.41 38.57 -16.79
N GLY A 32 0.19 38.27 -16.33
CA GLY A 32 -1.02 38.41 -17.15
C GLY A 32 -2.27 38.33 -16.29
N SER A 33 -2.86 39.49 -16.01
CA SER A 33 -4.19 39.64 -15.40
C SER A 33 -5.28 39.21 -16.38
N HIS A 34 -6.35 38.57 -15.90
CA HIS A 34 -7.73 39.01 -16.20
C HIS A 34 -8.78 38.31 -15.34
N SER A 35 -9.84 39.08 -15.14
CA SER A 35 -11.04 38.94 -14.34
C SER A 35 -12.00 37.82 -14.79
N GLY A 36 -12.77 37.34 -13.80
CA GLY A 36 -14.23 37.23 -13.95
C GLY A 36 -14.82 35.84 -14.04
N ARG A 37 -15.54 35.46 -12.97
CA ARG A 37 -17.02 35.31 -12.93
C ARG A 37 -17.44 34.06 -12.16
N GLN A 38 -18.06 34.30 -11.00
CA GLN A 38 -18.87 33.34 -10.25
C GLN A 38 -20.09 32.93 -11.07
N GLN A 39 -20.45 31.64 -11.03
CA GLN A 39 -21.85 31.22 -11.10
C GLN A 39 -22.08 30.07 -10.10
N HIS A 40 -23.03 30.30 -9.20
CA HIS A 40 -23.70 29.31 -8.38
C HIS A 40 -24.69 28.51 -9.22
N ALA A 41 -24.82 27.21 -8.95
CA ALA A 41 -26.07 26.49 -9.16
C ALA A 41 -26.22 25.35 -8.14
N HIS A 42 -27.30 25.42 -7.38
CA HIS A 42 -27.91 24.37 -6.56
C HIS A 42 -28.10 23.08 -7.38
N GLY A 43 -27.94 21.85 -6.88
CA GLY A 43 -28.47 21.27 -5.66
C GLY A 43 -29.71 20.41 -5.99
N LYS A 44 -29.57 19.07 -5.99
CA LYS A 44 -30.60 18.08 -5.61
C LYS A 44 -29.99 16.67 -5.42
N PRO A 45 -30.49 15.84 -4.47
CA PRO A 45 -29.76 14.70 -3.89
C PRO A 45 -30.41 13.34 -4.34
N PRO A 46 -30.08 12.15 -3.76
CA PRO A 46 -29.80 10.94 -4.54
C PRO A 46 -30.97 9.93 -4.63
N LEU A 47 -30.88 9.03 -5.61
CA LEU A 47 -31.80 7.89 -5.76
C LEU A 47 -31.32 6.71 -4.89
N TYR A 48 -32.11 6.43 -3.85
CA TYR A 48 -32.00 5.24 -2.99
C TYR A 48 -32.52 4.00 -3.74
N TYR A 49 -31.72 2.93 -3.77
CA TYR A 49 -32.19 1.58 -4.07
C TYR A 49 -32.39 0.82 -2.75
N ALA A 50 -33.63 0.38 -2.51
CA ALA A 50 -34.02 -0.44 -1.37
C ALA A 50 -33.60 -1.90 -1.56
N ILE A 51 -32.86 -2.45 -0.59
CA ILE A 51 -32.59 -3.89 -0.49
C ILE A 51 -33.55 -4.45 0.56
N LYS A 52 -34.40 -5.41 0.14
CA LYS A 52 -35.32 -6.15 0.99
C LYS A 52 -34.54 -7.04 1.96
N THR A 53 -34.82 -6.88 3.25
CA THR A 53 -34.42 -7.77 4.34
C THR A 53 -35.10 -9.13 4.18
N ARG A 54 -34.35 -10.22 4.31
CA ARG A 54 -34.90 -11.57 4.52
C ARG A 54 -34.41 -12.08 5.87
N GLN A 55 -35.38 -12.56 6.65
CA GLN A 55 -35.26 -12.98 8.04
C GLN A 55 -34.38 -14.22 8.21
N THR A 56 -33.86 -14.34 9.42
CA THR A 56 -33.05 -15.39 10.01
C THR A 56 -33.80 -16.72 10.15
N SER A 57 -33.07 -17.82 10.00
CA SER A 57 -33.37 -19.06 10.72
C SER A 57 -32.07 -19.73 11.15
N THR A 58 -31.98 -20.02 12.43
CA THR A 58 -30.89 -20.67 13.16
C THR A 58 -31.07 -22.18 13.12
N GLN A 59 -30.00 -22.93 12.83
CA GLN A 59 -29.65 -24.19 13.51
C GLN A 59 -28.27 -24.68 13.02
N GLY A 60 -27.39 -24.98 13.97
CA GLY A 60 -26.00 -25.34 13.71
C GLY A 60 -25.77 -26.82 13.44
N SER A 61 -24.70 -27.10 12.72
CA SER A 61 -23.80 -28.22 13.00
C SER A 61 -22.41 -27.84 12.48
N LEU A 62 -21.38 -28.03 13.32
CA LEU A 62 -19.97 -27.86 12.96
C LEU A 62 -19.60 -28.99 11.98
N GLN A 63 -19.81 -28.74 10.68
CA GLN A 63 -19.20 -29.52 9.62
C GLN A 63 -17.81 -28.95 9.35
N THR A 64 -16.80 -29.81 9.48
CA THR A 64 -15.46 -29.60 8.94
C THR A 64 -15.58 -29.08 7.50
N PRO A 65 -14.91 -27.98 7.12
CA PRO A 65 -15.07 -27.45 5.77
C PRO A 65 -14.53 -28.47 4.79
N HIS A 66 -15.44 -29.03 3.99
CA HIS A 66 -15.14 -29.65 2.72
C HIS A 66 -14.15 -28.75 1.95
N SER A 67 -13.10 -29.38 1.46
CA SER A 67 -12.03 -28.82 0.62
C SER A 67 -12.49 -27.60 -0.18
N ALA A 68 -12.05 -26.42 0.27
CA ALA A 68 -12.24 -25.17 -0.44
C ALA A 68 -11.72 -25.29 -1.89
N PRO A 69 -12.32 -24.59 -2.87
CA PRO A 69 -11.74 -24.49 -4.20
C PRO A 69 -10.27 -24.08 -4.05
N GLN A 70 -9.38 -24.84 -4.69
CA GLN A 70 -7.94 -24.61 -4.63
C GLN A 70 -7.69 -23.13 -4.99
N LEU A 71 -7.26 -22.36 -3.99
CA LEU A 71 -6.69 -21.02 -4.14
C LEU A 71 -5.42 -21.15 -4.99
N HIS A 72 -5.59 -21.31 -6.31
CA HIS A 72 -4.55 -21.01 -7.28
C HIS A 72 -4.06 -19.59 -6.97
N SER A 73 -2.74 -19.44 -6.87
CA SER A 73 -2.13 -18.59 -5.84
C SER A 73 -2.45 -17.11 -6.08
N ALA A 74 -3.01 -16.41 -5.09
CA ALA A 74 -3.39 -14.99 -5.23
C ALA A 74 -2.24 -14.11 -5.77
N MET A 75 -1.00 -14.50 -5.50
CA MET A 75 0.19 -13.80 -5.99
C MET A 75 0.61 -14.22 -7.42
N GLU A 76 0.20 -15.39 -7.90
CA GLU A 76 0.26 -15.72 -9.34
C GLU A 76 -0.69 -14.83 -10.13
N ASP A 77 -1.90 -14.59 -9.60
CA ASP A 77 -2.87 -13.69 -10.23
C ASP A 77 -2.36 -12.25 -10.30
N VAL A 78 -1.75 -11.74 -9.22
CA VAL A 78 -1.10 -10.41 -9.22
C VAL A 78 -0.03 -10.33 -10.32
N ARG A 79 0.87 -11.32 -10.40
CA ARG A 79 1.93 -11.34 -11.42
C ARG A 79 1.37 -11.47 -12.84
N ALA A 80 0.46 -12.40 -13.05
CA ALA A 80 -0.08 -12.74 -14.36
C ALA A 80 -0.92 -11.59 -14.93
N THR A 81 -1.77 -10.98 -14.10
CA THR A 81 -2.56 -9.81 -14.52
C THR A 81 -1.70 -8.58 -14.70
N SER A 82 -0.68 -8.36 -13.85
CA SER A 82 0.26 -7.24 -14.02
C SER A 82 1.08 -7.36 -15.30
N ALA A 83 1.60 -8.55 -15.61
CA ALA A 83 2.30 -8.82 -16.86
C ALA A 83 1.38 -8.64 -18.08
N TRP A 84 0.10 -9.04 -17.96
CA TRP A 84 -0.87 -8.85 -19.02
C TRP A 84 -1.16 -7.36 -19.28
N VAL A 85 -1.33 -6.54 -18.24
CA VAL A 85 -1.45 -5.08 -18.37
C VAL A 85 -0.20 -4.49 -19.02
N ALA A 86 1.00 -4.83 -18.53
CA ALA A 86 2.26 -4.31 -19.08
C ALA A 86 2.47 -4.64 -20.57
N SER A 87 1.93 -5.76 -21.06
CA SER A 87 1.98 -6.12 -22.49
C SER A 87 1.00 -5.35 -23.39
N ARG A 88 0.07 -4.59 -22.80
CA ARG A 88 -1.05 -3.90 -23.47
C ARG A 88 -1.18 -2.43 -23.07
N SER A 89 -0.22 -1.95 -22.29
CA SER A 89 -0.20 -0.60 -21.75
C SER A 89 -0.01 0.43 -22.85
N SER A 90 -0.63 1.59 -22.70
CA SER A 90 -0.57 2.71 -23.66
C SER A 90 0.03 3.97 -23.05
N HIS A 91 0.03 4.08 -21.73
CA HIS A 91 0.50 5.21 -20.95
C HIS A 91 1.79 4.91 -20.19
N VAL A 92 2.05 3.66 -19.81
CA VAL A 92 3.27 3.26 -19.08
C VAL A 92 3.98 2.11 -19.79
N LEU A 93 5.21 2.36 -20.24
CA LEU A 93 6.08 1.36 -20.86
C LEU A 93 7.13 0.87 -19.86
N VAL A 94 7.29 -0.45 -19.75
CA VAL A 94 8.39 -1.08 -19.01
C VAL A 94 9.62 -1.17 -19.91
N ASP A 95 10.67 -0.42 -19.60
CA ASP A 95 11.87 -0.30 -20.42
C ASP A 95 12.91 -1.36 -20.05
N SER A 96 13.08 -2.37 -20.92
CA SER A 96 14.04 -3.47 -20.68
C SER A 96 15.50 -2.98 -20.57
N ALA A 97 15.88 -1.98 -21.38
CA ALA A 97 17.21 -1.37 -21.28
C ALA A 97 17.41 -0.62 -19.95
N GLY A 98 16.37 0.08 -19.48
CA GLY A 98 16.33 0.70 -18.15
C GLY A 98 16.51 -0.33 -17.03
N ILE A 99 15.81 -1.46 -17.10
CA ILE A 99 15.97 -2.58 -16.15
C ILE A 99 17.42 -3.09 -16.16
N GLU A 100 17.98 -3.38 -17.33
CA GLU A 100 19.35 -3.87 -17.45
C GLU A 100 20.37 -2.90 -16.87
N LYS A 101 20.20 -1.61 -17.16
CA LYS A 101 21.04 -0.52 -16.64
C LYS A 101 20.98 -0.48 -15.12
N VAL A 102 19.79 -0.44 -14.53
CA VAL A 102 19.64 -0.40 -13.06
C VAL A 102 20.24 -1.64 -12.42
N VAL A 103 19.86 -2.84 -12.89
CA VAL A 103 20.37 -4.10 -12.33
C VAL A 103 21.89 -4.22 -12.44
N SER A 104 22.51 -3.69 -13.51
CA SER A 104 23.98 -3.66 -13.62
C SER A 104 24.69 -2.78 -12.60
N THR A 105 23.97 -1.82 -12.00
CA THR A 105 24.51 -0.91 -10.97
C THR A 105 24.22 -1.35 -9.54
N ILE A 106 23.38 -2.38 -9.34
CA ILE A 106 23.08 -2.91 -8.00
C ILE A 106 24.18 -3.87 -7.59
N GLU A 107 25.12 -3.40 -6.75
CA GLU A 107 26.13 -4.26 -6.13
C GLU A 107 25.53 -5.09 -4.98
N SER A 108 24.66 -4.46 -4.19
CA SER A 108 23.86 -5.10 -3.16
C SER A 108 22.56 -4.32 -2.95
N ILE A 109 21.50 -5.02 -2.56
CA ILE A 109 20.27 -4.38 -2.10
C ILE A 109 20.47 -4.11 -0.61
N PRO A 110 20.41 -2.85 -0.17
CA PRO A 110 20.51 -2.52 1.23
C PRO A 110 19.41 -3.23 2.01
N LYS A 111 19.78 -3.88 3.11
CA LYS A 111 18.79 -4.42 4.03
C LYS A 111 18.09 -3.24 4.71
N VAL A 112 16.79 -3.12 4.48
CA VAL A 112 15.91 -2.19 5.20
C VAL A 112 15.42 -2.92 6.44
N GLU A 113 15.71 -2.36 7.62
CA GLU A 113 15.30 -2.97 8.89
C GLU A 113 14.00 -2.34 9.39
N TRP A 114 13.12 -3.18 9.94
CA TRP A 114 11.88 -2.74 10.56
C TRP A 114 12.19 -1.94 11.82
N ASP A 115 11.90 -0.64 11.84
CA ASP A 115 12.18 0.20 13.01
C ASP A 115 11.07 0.13 14.06
N PHE A 116 11.18 -0.87 14.94
CA PHE A 116 10.32 -0.99 16.12
C PHE A 116 10.67 0.00 17.25
N GLU A 117 11.88 0.56 17.28
CA GLU A 117 12.30 1.49 18.33
C GLU A 117 11.76 2.90 18.08
N GLY A 118 11.68 3.32 16.82
CA GLY A 118 11.18 4.62 16.39
C GLY A 118 9.65 4.75 16.45
N ILE A 119 8.97 4.43 15.35
CA ILE A 119 7.56 4.81 15.12
C ILE A 119 6.55 3.67 15.32
N HIS A 120 7.00 2.41 15.29
CA HIS A 120 6.09 1.26 15.39
C HIS A 120 5.89 0.77 16.82
N TYR A 121 4.69 0.26 17.12
CA TYR A 121 4.44 -0.49 18.36
C TYR A 121 5.00 -1.91 18.23
N PHE A 122 5.70 -2.38 19.24
CA PHE A 122 6.20 -3.75 19.29
C PHE A 122 6.29 -4.24 20.74
N ASP A 123 5.70 -5.41 20.99
CA ASP A 123 5.75 -6.15 22.26
C ASP A 123 6.06 -7.64 22.08
N ASN A 124 6.46 -8.03 20.86
CA ASN A 124 6.71 -9.42 20.48
C ASN A 124 5.51 -10.36 20.75
N GLY A 125 4.29 -9.81 20.79
CA GLY A 125 3.07 -10.52 21.17
C GLY A 125 1.87 -10.24 20.26
N PRO A 126 0.68 -10.76 20.61
CA PRO A 126 -0.54 -10.62 19.82
C PRO A 126 -0.96 -9.17 19.57
N LEU A 127 -0.64 -8.25 20.49
CA LEU A 127 -1.02 -6.85 20.34
C LEU A 127 -0.18 -6.13 19.26
N THR A 128 1.06 -6.57 19.02
CA THR A 128 1.82 -6.16 17.82
C THR A 128 1.09 -6.58 16.54
N VAL A 129 0.55 -7.80 16.49
CA VAL A 129 -0.23 -8.27 15.32
C VAL A 129 -1.49 -7.43 15.12
N GLN A 130 -2.19 -7.11 16.20
CA GLN A 130 -3.37 -6.23 16.18
C GLN A 130 -3.02 -4.81 15.70
N TYR A 131 -1.91 -4.25 16.20
CA TYR A 131 -1.38 -2.96 15.77
C TYR A 131 -1.11 -2.92 14.26
N LEU A 132 -0.35 -3.88 13.75
CA LEU A 132 0.01 -3.94 12.33
C LEU A 132 -1.24 -4.03 11.45
N PHE A 133 -2.22 -4.85 11.84
CA PHE A 133 -3.44 -4.98 11.05
C PHE A 133 -4.25 -3.68 11.00
N VAL A 134 -4.32 -2.93 12.10
CA VAL A 134 -4.98 -1.61 12.13
C VAL A 134 -4.17 -0.56 11.36
N LEU A 135 -2.85 -0.57 11.49
CA LEU A 135 -1.94 0.30 10.72
C LEU A 135 -2.17 0.10 9.22
N ASP A 136 -2.19 -1.14 8.75
CA ASP A 136 -2.36 -1.46 7.33
C ASP A 136 -3.79 -1.25 6.82
N ALA A 137 -4.78 -1.34 7.71
CA ALA A 137 -6.14 -0.92 7.42
C ALA A 137 -6.25 0.59 7.14
N LEU A 138 -5.29 1.39 7.62
CA LEU A 138 -5.26 2.85 7.47
C LEU A 138 -4.11 3.34 6.56
N ASN A 139 -3.23 2.47 6.09
CA ASN A 139 -2.03 2.82 5.32
C ASN A 139 -2.34 3.14 3.84
N PHE A 140 -3.00 4.27 3.60
CA PHE A 140 -3.32 4.78 2.27
C PHE A 140 -3.47 6.31 2.22
N CYS A 141 -3.24 6.89 1.05
CA CYS A 141 -3.63 8.23 0.61
C CYS A 141 -3.25 9.39 1.55
N PHE A 142 -1.94 9.59 1.73
CA PHE A 142 -1.42 10.68 2.57
C PHE A 142 -1.26 12.02 1.80
N TRP A 143 -1.03 11.95 0.48
CA TRP A 143 -0.71 13.11 -0.36
C TRP A 143 -1.67 14.31 -0.32
N PRO A 144 -2.99 14.19 -0.03
CA PRO A 144 -3.88 15.35 0.02
C PRO A 144 -3.57 16.31 1.18
N ASP A 145 -2.98 15.82 2.28
CA ASP A 145 -2.52 16.65 3.39
C ASP A 145 -0.99 16.65 3.42
N LYS A 146 -0.38 17.78 3.01
CA LYS A 146 1.07 17.94 2.89
C LYS A 146 1.85 17.71 4.19
N ASP A 147 1.20 17.84 5.35
CA ASP A 147 1.88 17.65 6.63
C ASP A 147 1.70 16.20 7.13
N LEU A 148 0.72 15.46 6.59
CA LEU A 148 0.44 14.07 6.98
C LEU A 148 1.34 13.12 6.18
N ASN A 149 2.05 12.26 6.90
CA ASN A 149 2.82 11.17 6.30
C ASN A 149 2.59 9.84 7.06
N TYR A 150 3.27 8.79 6.59
CA TYR A 150 3.17 7.46 7.19
C TYR A 150 3.64 7.43 8.65
N ASP A 151 4.71 8.15 8.99
CA ASP A 151 5.29 8.16 10.35
C ASP A 151 4.30 8.75 11.37
N ASP A 152 3.49 9.74 10.97
CA ASP A 152 2.42 10.30 11.81
C ASP A 152 1.35 9.25 12.13
N LEU A 153 0.93 8.48 11.14
CA LEU A 153 -0.03 7.38 11.32
C LEU A 153 0.55 6.31 12.26
N ALA A 154 1.75 5.81 11.96
CA ALA A 154 2.40 4.75 12.72
C ALA A 154 2.64 5.16 14.19
N SER A 155 3.20 6.35 14.39
CA SER A 155 3.51 6.90 15.73
C SER A 155 2.26 7.23 16.52
N GLY A 156 1.22 7.78 15.87
CA GLY A 156 -0.06 8.07 16.50
C GLY A 156 -0.73 6.81 17.03
N LEU A 157 -0.82 5.77 16.20
CA LEU A 157 -1.37 4.46 16.60
C LEU A 157 -0.52 3.79 17.70
N LYS A 158 0.81 3.90 17.64
CA LYS A 158 1.73 3.43 18.69
C LYS A 158 1.43 4.13 20.01
N ALA A 159 1.34 5.46 20.01
CA ALA A 159 1.06 6.25 21.20
C ALA A 159 -0.32 5.90 21.79
N ALA A 160 -1.32 5.69 20.95
CA ALA A 160 -2.65 5.23 21.38
C ALA A 160 -2.57 3.91 22.16
N LEU A 161 -1.89 2.89 21.63
CA LEU A 161 -1.72 1.59 22.31
C LEU A 161 -0.82 1.63 23.55
N GLN A 162 0.12 2.57 23.59
CA GLN A 162 0.94 2.77 24.79
C GLN A 162 0.11 3.37 25.93
N ASN A 163 -0.84 4.26 25.62
CA ASN A 163 -1.74 4.86 26.60
C ASN A 163 -2.87 3.91 27.02
N ASP A 164 -3.42 3.15 26.08
CA ASP A 164 -4.52 2.22 26.30
C ASP A 164 -4.34 0.95 25.45
N LYS A 165 -3.99 -0.16 26.10
CA LYS A 165 -3.76 -1.45 25.44
C LYS A 165 -5.01 -2.02 24.77
N SER A 166 -6.20 -1.56 25.17
CA SER A 166 -7.48 -1.95 24.58
C SER A 166 -7.90 -1.07 23.42
N ALA A 167 -7.11 -0.04 23.03
CA ALA A 167 -7.53 0.92 22.01
C ALA A 167 -7.96 0.25 20.69
N PHE A 168 -7.37 -0.89 20.34
CA PHE A 168 -7.69 -1.62 19.10
C PHE A 168 -8.47 -2.93 19.31
N ASP A 169 -9.16 -3.05 20.45
CA ASP A 169 -10.11 -4.14 20.65
C ASP A 169 -11.25 -4.04 19.62
N ALA A 170 -11.72 -5.20 19.16
CA ALA A 170 -12.64 -5.29 18.03
C ALA A 170 -13.95 -4.51 18.24
N ASP A 171 -14.50 -4.50 19.46
CA ASP A 171 -15.73 -3.77 19.78
C ASP A 171 -15.52 -2.25 19.82
N ARG A 172 -14.30 -1.78 20.11
CA ARG A 172 -13.93 -0.36 20.10
C ARG A 172 -13.64 0.12 18.69
N LEU A 173 -12.96 -0.69 17.88
CA LEU A 173 -12.72 -0.41 16.46
C LEU A 173 -14.04 -0.11 15.72
N GLN A 174 -15.11 -0.84 16.04
CA GLN A 174 -16.46 -0.65 15.49
C GLN A 174 -17.15 0.66 15.87
N LYS A 175 -16.66 1.37 16.90
CA LYS A 175 -17.33 2.54 17.47
C LYS A 175 -16.57 3.84 17.20
N TYR A 176 -15.32 3.77 16.72
CA TYR A 176 -14.54 4.97 16.46
C TYR A 176 -15.24 5.88 15.46
N THR A 177 -15.14 7.17 15.71
CA THR A 177 -15.59 8.24 14.82
C THR A 177 -14.39 8.98 14.24
N GLY A 178 -14.59 9.78 13.18
CA GLY A 178 -13.53 10.62 12.62
C GLY A 178 -12.81 11.49 13.66
N PRO A 179 -13.53 12.23 14.52
CA PRO A 179 -12.93 12.97 15.64
C PRO A 179 -12.10 12.11 16.60
N GLN A 180 -12.56 10.91 16.95
CA GLN A 180 -11.80 10.02 17.84
C GLN A 180 -10.58 9.42 17.14
N LEU A 181 -10.66 9.11 15.84
CA LEU A 181 -9.49 8.69 15.06
C LEU A 181 -8.43 9.80 15.04
N ARG A 182 -8.84 11.06 14.84
CA ARG A 182 -7.94 12.20 14.95
C ARG A 182 -7.31 12.33 16.34
N GLU A 183 -8.10 12.13 17.39
CA GLU A 183 -7.60 12.15 18.78
C GLU A 183 -6.54 11.06 19.01
N LEU A 184 -6.78 9.83 18.54
CA LEU A 184 -5.80 8.74 18.60
C LEU A 184 -4.49 9.12 17.89
N LEU A 185 -4.59 9.75 16.71
CA LEU A 185 -3.43 10.16 15.92
C LEU A 185 -2.84 11.51 16.34
N ARG A 186 -3.46 12.21 17.30
CA ARG A 186 -3.15 13.61 17.66
C ARG A 186 -3.17 14.55 16.44
N TRP A 187 -4.07 14.29 15.49
CA TRP A 187 -4.17 15.06 14.25
C TRP A 187 -5.17 16.21 14.39
N PRO A 188 -4.81 17.47 14.08
CA PRO A 188 -5.62 18.63 14.44
C PRO A 188 -6.80 18.93 13.50
N ARG A 189 -6.92 18.23 12.38
CA ARG A 189 -7.87 18.52 11.28
C ARG A 189 -8.34 17.23 10.59
N PRO A 190 -9.42 17.27 9.78
CA PRO A 190 -9.91 16.08 9.08
C PRO A 190 -8.82 15.37 8.28
N LEU A 191 -8.77 14.03 8.39
CA LEU A 191 -7.85 13.20 7.63
C LEU A 191 -8.31 13.09 6.16
N PRO A 192 -7.38 12.91 5.19
CA PRO A 192 -7.76 12.49 3.85
C PRO A 192 -8.58 11.19 3.91
N LEU A 193 -9.75 11.19 3.26
CA LEU A 193 -10.69 10.05 3.26
C LEU A 193 -11.08 9.57 4.66
N GLU A 194 -11.28 10.51 5.61
CA GLU A 194 -11.59 10.19 7.01
C GLU A 194 -12.76 9.23 7.20
N ASP A 195 -13.88 9.44 6.48
CA ASP A 195 -15.05 8.55 6.58
C ASP A 195 -14.71 7.12 6.13
N GLU A 196 -13.88 6.96 5.09
CA GLU A 196 -13.41 5.65 4.65
C GLU A 196 -12.43 5.02 5.66
N ARG A 197 -11.56 5.81 6.29
CA ARG A 197 -10.68 5.31 7.37
C ARG A 197 -11.51 4.75 8.52
N VAL A 198 -12.54 5.48 8.94
CA VAL A 198 -13.47 5.03 9.99
C VAL A 198 -14.22 3.78 9.56
N ARG A 199 -14.76 3.76 8.33
CA ARG A 199 -15.44 2.59 7.76
C ARG A 199 -14.54 1.35 7.76
N LEU A 200 -13.25 1.51 7.44
CA LEU A 200 -12.27 0.43 7.44
C LEU A 200 -11.92 -0.06 8.86
N LEU A 201 -11.88 0.83 9.86
CA LEU A 201 -11.78 0.40 11.28
C LEU A 201 -12.99 -0.42 11.70
N HIS A 202 -14.19 0.01 11.31
CA HIS A 202 -15.42 -0.72 11.61
C HIS A 202 -15.43 -2.10 10.94
N GLU A 203 -14.99 -2.17 9.70
CA GLU A 203 -14.81 -3.42 8.96
C GLU A 203 -13.85 -4.36 9.68
N VAL A 204 -12.66 -3.87 10.07
CA VAL A 204 -11.67 -4.64 10.82
C VAL A 204 -12.26 -5.18 12.12
N GLY A 205 -12.88 -4.32 12.93
CA GLY A 205 -13.46 -4.73 14.21
C GLY A 205 -14.56 -5.78 14.04
N SER A 206 -15.50 -5.54 13.10
CA SER A 206 -16.64 -6.45 12.87
C SER A 206 -16.19 -7.83 12.37
N GLU A 207 -15.25 -7.87 11.42
CA GLU A 207 -14.79 -9.12 10.83
C GLU A 207 -13.87 -9.90 11.77
N LEU A 208 -13.05 -9.22 12.58
CA LEU A 208 -12.29 -9.85 13.65
C LEU A 208 -13.20 -10.46 14.71
N GLU A 209 -14.20 -9.72 15.19
CA GLU A 209 -15.15 -10.24 16.18
C GLU A 209 -15.91 -11.46 15.65
N ARG A 210 -16.44 -11.37 14.42
CA ARG A 210 -17.27 -12.43 13.82
C ARG A 210 -16.51 -13.73 13.54
N ASN A 211 -15.27 -13.65 13.04
CA ASN A 211 -14.57 -14.83 12.50
C ASN A 211 -13.25 -15.17 13.20
N PHE A 212 -12.72 -14.27 14.03
CA PHE A 212 -11.38 -14.40 14.60
C PHE A 212 -11.32 -14.07 16.10
N GLU A 213 -12.46 -14.16 16.81
CA GLU A 213 -12.58 -13.87 18.26
C GLU A 213 -12.02 -12.50 18.67
N GLY A 214 -12.17 -11.51 17.78
CA GLY A 214 -11.70 -10.15 17.99
C GLY A 214 -10.18 -9.96 17.86
N LYS A 215 -9.42 -10.98 17.45
CA LYS A 215 -7.94 -10.96 17.48
C LYS A 215 -7.32 -11.20 16.10
N ALA A 216 -6.51 -10.25 15.63
CA ALA A 216 -5.74 -10.42 14.39
C ALA A 216 -4.73 -11.57 14.46
N SER A 217 -4.26 -11.95 15.65
CA SER A 217 -3.41 -13.14 15.84
C SER A 217 -4.09 -14.43 15.41
N ASN A 218 -5.42 -14.54 15.58
CA ASN A 218 -6.17 -15.72 15.16
C ASN A 218 -6.29 -15.78 13.63
N LEU A 219 -6.47 -14.63 12.97
CA LEU A 219 -6.37 -14.52 11.51
C LEU A 219 -5.00 -14.99 10.99
N VAL A 220 -3.91 -14.54 11.61
CA VAL A 220 -2.55 -14.97 11.26
C VAL A 220 -2.37 -16.47 11.49
N GLN A 221 -2.89 -17.03 12.59
CA GLN A 221 -2.83 -18.47 12.85
C GLN A 221 -3.54 -19.29 11.75
N CYS A 222 -4.69 -18.82 11.25
CA CYS A 222 -5.44 -19.46 10.17
C CYS A 222 -4.66 -19.55 8.85
N CYS A 223 -3.64 -18.71 8.63
CA CYS A 223 -2.87 -18.75 7.38
C CYS A 223 -1.94 -19.97 7.27
N GLY A 224 -1.66 -20.66 8.39
CA GLY A 224 -0.81 -21.86 8.38
C GLY A 224 0.62 -21.58 7.92
N LYS A 225 1.20 -20.44 8.36
CA LYS A 225 2.54 -19.96 8.01
C LYS A 225 2.75 -19.76 6.50
N SER A 226 1.70 -19.34 5.79
CA SER A 226 1.75 -18.98 4.38
C SER A 226 1.34 -17.52 4.18
N ALA A 227 2.26 -16.71 3.68
CA ALA A 227 2.03 -15.31 3.34
C ALA A 227 0.98 -15.19 2.22
N VAL A 228 1.03 -16.08 1.22
CA VAL A 228 0.03 -16.12 0.13
C VAL A 228 -1.36 -16.43 0.69
N ASN A 229 -1.48 -17.39 1.60
CA ASN A 229 -2.74 -17.71 2.25
C ASN A 229 -3.22 -16.57 3.15
N LEU A 230 -2.31 -15.87 3.84
CA LEU A 230 -2.67 -14.70 4.64
C LEU A 230 -3.27 -13.60 3.77
N VAL A 231 -2.63 -13.27 2.65
CA VAL A 231 -3.17 -12.30 1.68
C VAL A 231 -4.56 -12.72 1.19
N ALA A 232 -4.73 -14.00 0.85
CA ALA A 232 -6.02 -14.52 0.41
C ALA A 232 -7.10 -14.45 1.49
N LEU A 233 -6.77 -14.78 2.75
CA LEU A 233 -7.68 -14.68 3.89
C LEU A 233 -8.08 -13.22 4.14
N VAL A 234 -7.12 -12.29 4.14
CA VAL A 234 -7.37 -10.87 4.30
C VAL A 234 -8.30 -10.36 3.18
N ALA A 235 -7.95 -10.61 1.92
CA ALA A 235 -8.79 -10.21 0.79
C ALA A 235 -10.20 -10.86 0.86
N ARG A 236 -10.31 -12.11 1.32
CA ARG A 236 -11.60 -12.79 1.45
C ARG A 236 -12.48 -12.15 2.52
N HIS A 237 -11.94 -11.88 3.71
CA HIS A 237 -12.73 -11.44 4.85
C HIS A 237 -12.95 -9.92 4.90
N PHE A 238 -12.01 -9.12 4.39
CA PHE A 238 -12.01 -7.67 4.55
C PHE A 238 -12.09 -6.98 3.17
N PRO A 239 -13.30 -6.62 2.70
CA PRO A 239 -13.50 -5.98 1.40
C PRO A 239 -12.63 -4.75 1.14
N GLY A 240 -12.31 -3.97 2.17
CA GLY A 240 -11.42 -2.82 2.09
C GLY A 240 -10.00 -3.13 1.64
N PHE A 241 -9.55 -4.39 1.80
CA PHE A 241 -8.25 -4.88 1.35
C PHE A 241 -8.30 -5.52 -0.06
N ARG A 242 -9.48 -5.63 -0.69
CA ARG A 242 -9.67 -6.22 -2.03
C ARG A 242 -9.25 -5.26 -3.15
N ASP A 243 -7.98 -4.91 -3.16
CA ASP A 243 -7.36 -4.06 -4.17
C ASP A 243 -7.26 -4.81 -5.51
N HIS A 244 -8.32 -4.64 -6.32
CA HIS A 244 -8.47 -5.20 -7.65
C HIS A 244 -9.29 -4.25 -8.53
N THR A 245 -9.11 -4.30 -9.84
CA THR A 245 -9.75 -3.39 -10.79
C THR A 245 -10.00 -4.08 -12.14
N VAL A 246 -10.67 -3.40 -13.07
CA VAL A 246 -10.90 -3.91 -14.44
C VAL A 246 -10.10 -3.05 -15.43
N TYR A 247 -9.26 -3.70 -16.22
CA TYR A 247 -8.51 -3.08 -17.31
C TYR A 247 -8.83 -3.77 -18.62
N LYS A 248 -9.33 -3.01 -19.61
CA LYS A 248 -9.71 -3.52 -20.95
C LYS A 248 -10.57 -4.80 -20.88
N GLY A 249 -11.56 -4.79 -19.99
CA GLY A 249 -12.52 -5.89 -19.79
C GLY A 249 -12.00 -7.10 -19.01
N ARG A 250 -10.77 -7.05 -18.47
CA ARG A 250 -10.19 -8.13 -17.67
C ARG A 250 -9.95 -7.68 -16.23
N GLN A 251 -10.23 -8.58 -15.29
CA GLN A 251 -9.90 -8.39 -13.88
C GLN A 251 -8.38 -8.34 -13.68
N VAL A 252 -7.92 -7.36 -12.90
CA VAL A 252 -6.53 -7.14 -12.48
C VAL A 252 -6.48 -7.13 -10.96
N PHE A 253 -5.44 -7.74 -10.38
CA PHE A 253 -5.27 -7.89 -8.94
C PHE A 253 -3.97 -7.25 -8.48
N LEU A 254 -4.02 -6.55 -7.34
CA LEU A 254 -2.86 -5.86 -6.75
C LEU A 254 -2.71 -6.16 -5.26
N TYR A 255 -3.81 -6.24 -4.51
CA TYR A 255 -3.84 -6.62 -3.09
C TYR A 255 -2.82 -5.89 -2.20
N LYS A 256 -2.50 -4.62 -2.50
CA LYS A 256 -1.37 -3.88 -1.92
C LYS A 256 -1.32 -3.95 -0.39
N ARG A 257 -2.37 -3.51 0.31
CA ARG A 257 -2.39 -3.46 1.78
C ARG A 257 -2.44 -4.84 2.43
N ALA A 258 -3.00 -5.85 1.75
CA ALA A 258 -2.96 -7.22 2.24
C ALA A 258 -1.54 -7.81 2.14
N GLN A 259 -0.79 -7.47 1.09
CA GLN A 259 0.62 -7.81 0.97
C GLN A 259 1.48 -7.09 2.01
N ILE A 260 1.21 -5.80 2.28
CA ILE A 260 1.89 -5.06 3.36
C ILE A 260 1.72 -5.78 4.69
N PHE A 261 0.49 -6.18 5.07
CA PHE A 261 0.30 -6.86 6.35
C PHE A 261 1.14 -8.13 6.52
N ALA A 262 1.30 -8.92 5.46
CA ALA A 262 2.19 -10.08 5.50
C ALA A 262 3.68 -9.68 5.57
N ALA A 263 4.09 -8.65 4.84
CA ALA A 263 5.46 -8.13 4.86
C ALA A 263 5.83 -7.51 6.22
N ASP A 264 4.92 -6.76 6.83
CA ASP A 264 5.10 -6.09 8.12
C ASP A 264 5.22 -7.11 9.25
N LEU A 265 4.40 -8.18 9.24
CA LEU A 265 4.56 -9.30 10.17
C LEU A 265 5.93 -9.98 10.00
N TRP A 266 6.34 -10.26 8.77
CA TRP A 266 7.63 -10.86 8.49
C TRP A 266 8.79 -9.98 8.99
N GLY A 267 8.73 -8.68 8.72
CA GLY A 267 9.72 -7.69 9.15
C GLY A 267 9.77 -7.52 10.67
N ALA A 268 8.63 -7.27 11.30
CA ALA A 268 8.53 -6.99 12.73
C ALA A 268 9.00 -8.18 13.59
N PHE A 269 8.70 -9.41 13.18
CA PHE A 269 9.09 -10.62 13.91
C PHE A 269 10.36 -11.30 13.34
N GLY A 270 11.07 -10.65 12.41
CA GLY A 270 12.32 -11.18 11.85
C GLY A 270 12.19 -12.57 11.21
N GLY A 271 11.03 -12.86 10.60
CA GLY A 271 10.73 -14.16 10.00
C GLY A 271 10.45 -15.30 11.00
N GLN A 272 10.17 -14.98 12.27
CA GLN A 272 9.91 -15.96 13.34
C GLN A 272 8.51 -15.74 13.92
N GLY A 273 7.98 -16.71 14.69
CA GLY A 273 6.71 -16.56 15.41
C GLY A 273 5.55 -16.17 14.47
N TYR A 274 4.95 -15.00 14.70
CA TYR A 274 3.86 -14.48 13.86
C TYR A 274 4.31 -14.05 12.44
N GLY A 275 5.60 -13.80 12.23
CA GLY A 275 6.19 -13.47 10.93
C GLY A 275 6.80 -14.67 10.19
N GLU A 276 6.67 -15.89 10.73
CA GLU A 276 7.23 -17.08 10.09
C GLU A 276 6.37 -17.51 8.89
N PHE A 277 6.84 -17.20 7.68
CA PHE A 277 6.19 -17.59 6.43
C PHE A 277 7.11 -18.44 5.56
N LYS A 278 6.61 -19.59 5.10
CA LYS A 278 7.35 -20.51 4.22
C LYS A 278 7.52 -20.00 2.78
N ASP A 279 6.69 -19.03 2.39
CA ASP A 279 6.51 -18.55 1.02
C ASP A 279 6.50 -17.02 0.94
N ILE A 280 7.21 -16.32 1.85
CA ILE A 280 7.33 -14.86 1.82
C ILE A 280 7.83 -14.33 0.46
N GLY A 281 8.70 -15.10 -0.20
CA GLY A 281 9.20 -14.77 -1.55
C GLY A 281 8.14 -14.82 -2.64
N SER A 282 6.94 -15.32 -2.36
CA SER A 282 5.81 -15.28 -3.27
C SER A 282 5.09 -13.94 -3.28
N LEU A 283 5.30 -13.04 -2.31
CA LEU A 283 4.79 -11.67 -2.39
C LEU A 283 5.45 -10.90 -3.55
N THR A 284 4.79 -9.85 -4.02
CA THR A 284 5.32 -8.89 -5.00
C THR A 284 5.68 -7.58 -4.31
N ILE A 285 6.01 -6.54 -5.09
CA ILE A 285 6.02 -5.17 -4.56
C ILE A 285 4.61 -4.71 -4.19
N MET A 286 4.53 -3.70 -3.35
CA MET A 286 3.29 -3.10 -2.86
C MET A 286 3.03 -1.78 -3.60
N ALA A 287 2.70 -1.90 -4.89
CA ALA A 287 2.61 -0.77 -5.84
C ALA A 287 1.66 0.36 -5.38
N ASP A 288 2.27 1.41 -4.84
CA ASP A 288 1.67 2.65 -4.37
C ASP A 288 1.95 3.80 -5.36
N TYR A 289 1.99 5.06 -4.88
CA TYR A 289 2.40 6.20 -5.71
C TYR A 289 3.90 6.50 -5.71
N ILE A 290 4.67 6.03 -4.72
CA ILE A 290 6.11 6.29 -4.60
C ILE A 290 6.91 5.39 -5.53
N VAL A 291 6.68 4.07 -5.47
CA VAL A 291 7.49 3.09 -6.22
C VAL A 291 7.45 3.33 -7.74
N PRO A 292 6.28 3.56 -8.39
CA PRO A 292 6.25 3.89 -9.82
C PRO A 292 7.07 5.16 -10.14
N ALA A 293 7.00 6.18 -9.29
CA ALA A 293 7.74 7.42 -9.49
C ALA A 293 9.26 7.21 -9.43
N VAL A 294 9.73 6.39 -8.49
CA VAL A 294 11.15 6.00 -8.40
C VAL A 294 11.57 5.20 -9.64
N LEU A 295 10.76 4.23 -10.07
CA LEU A 295 11.06 3.44 -11.27
C LEU A 295 11.09 4.32 -12.54
N ARG A 296 10.26 5.36 -12.64
CA ARG A 296 10.34 6.37 -13.70
C ARG A 296 11.67 7.11 -13.67
N GLN A 297 12.09 7.58 -12.50
CA GLN A 297 13.34 8.34 -12.35
C GLN A 297 14.58 7.47 -12.66
N LEU A 298 14.52 6.18 -12.34
CA LEU A 298 15.54 5.20 -12.70
C LEU A 298 15.56 4.85 -14.20
N GLY A 299 14.55 5.30 -14.96
CA GLY A 299 14.37 4.98 -16.38
C GLY A 299 13.84 3.57 -16.63
N VAL A 300 13.35 2.88 -15.60
CA VAL A 300 12.72 1.55 -15.70
C VAL A 300 11.31 1.66 -16.26
N LEU A 301 10.58 2.73 -15.88
CA LEU A 301 9.28 3.06 -16.47
C LEU A 301 9.41 4.31 -17.34
N LYS A 302 8.73 4.30 -18.49
CA LYS A 302 8.57 5.46 -19.38
C LYS A 302 7.09 5.79 -19.46
N TYR A 303 6.75 7.06 -19.25
CA TYR A 303 5.37 7.53 -19.29
C TYR A 303 5.08 8.20 -20.63
N SER A 304 3.84 8.10 -21.10
CA SER A 304 3.36 8.87 -22.25
C SER A 304 3.43 10.37 -21.92
N PRO A 305 3.58 11.25 -22.94
CA PRO A 305 3.68 12.69 -22.71
C PRO A 305 2.49 13.28 -21.94
N THR A 306 1.28 12.79 -22.21
CA THR A 306 0.06 13.18 -21.50
C THR A 306 0.10 12.77 -20.02
N LEU A 307 0.45 11.52 -19.72
CA LEU A 307 0.56 11.06 -18.34
C LEU A 307 1.65 11.83 -17.57
N ALA A 308 2.82 12.02 -18.19
CA ALA A 308 3.91 12.80 -17.63
C ALA A 308 3.47 14.24 -17.30
N SER A 309 2.78 14.91 -18.23
CA SER A 309 2.28 16.27 -18.05
C SER A 309 1.23 16.38 -16.93
N THR A 310 0.34 15.40 -16.80
CA THR A 310 -0.63 15.35 -15.69
C THR A 310 0.09 15.26 -14.34
N ILE A 311 1.09 14.38 -14.22
CA ILE A 311 1.87 14.22 -12.98
C ILE A 311 2.67 15.50 -12.68
N GLU A 312 3.34 16.09 -13.67
CA GLU A 312 4.16 17.29 -13.52
C GLU A 312 3.34 18.52 -13.12
N SER A 313 2.09 18.61 -13.58
CA SER A 313 1.13 19.64 -13.19
C SER A 313 0.38 19.33 -11.89
N SER A 314 0.74 18.24 -11.20
CA SER A 314 0.06 17.77 -9.98
C SER A 314 -1.43 17.48 -10.17
N GLY A 315 -1.83 17.15 -11.40
CA GLY A 315 -3.20 16.75 -11.73
C GLY A 315 -3.56 15.40 -11.13
N GLU A 316 -4.82 15.24 -10.76
CA GLU A 316 -5.34 13.99 -10.25
C GLU A 316 -5.58 12.98 -11.37
N ILE A 317 -5.28 11.71 -11.08
CA ILE A 317 -5.58 10.56 -11.93
C ILE A 317 -6.60 9.72 -11.19
N GLY A 318 -7.74 9.48 -11.83
CA GLY A 318 -8.86 8.76 -11.21
C GLY A 318 -8.51 7.31 -10.88
N PRO A 319 -9.03 6.75 -9.78
CA PRO A 319 -8.84 5.34 -9.46
C PRO A 319 -9.49 4.46 -10.55
N GLY A 320 -8.77 3.45 -11.03
CA GLY A 320 -9.25 2.53 -12.05
C GLY A 320 -9.23 3.05 -13.49
N THR A 321 -8.67 4.25 -13.76
CA THR A 321 -8.40 4.68 -15.14
C THR A 321 -7.24 3.88 -15.74
N GLU A 322 -7.13 3.83 -17.07
CA GLU A 322 -6.03 3.10 -17.72
C GLU A 322 -4.65 3.57 -17.21
N GLU A 323 -4.47 4.87 -17.01
CA GLU A 323 -3.23 5.43 -16.47
C GLU A 323 -2.90 4.90 -15.07
N GLU A 324 -3.87 4.91 -14.14
CA GLU A 324 -3.65 4.45 -12.76
C GLU A 324 -3.35 2.96 -12.71
N VAL A 325 -4.13 2.16 -13.44
CA VAL A 325 -3.92 0.70 -13.47
C VAL A 325 -2.57 0.36 -14.07
N GLU A 326 -2.18 1.03 -15.16
CA GLU A 326 -0.88 0.83 -15.80
C GLU A 326 0.28 1.26 -14.90
N LEU A 327 0.20 2.40 -14.20
CA LEU A 327 1.22 2.85 -13.26
C LEU A 327 1.52 1.78 -12.21
N ARG A 328 0.49 1.15 -11.65
CA ARG A 328 0.64 0.15 -10.58
C ARG A 328 1.05 -1.22 -11.12
N ALA A 329 0.34 -1.73 -12.13
CA ALA A 329 0.60 -3.04 -12.71
C ALA A 329 1.97 -3.11 -13.44
N CYS A 330 2.35 -2.08 -14.19
CA CYS A 330 3.66 -2.04 -14.83
C CYS A 330 4.79 -1.96 -13.80
N SER A 331 4.57 -1.32 -12.65
CA SER A 331 5.55 -1.33 -11.56
C SER A 331 5.77 -2.73 -11.00
N VAL A 332 4.67 -3.46 -10.72
CA VAL A 332 4.76 -4.86 -10.28
C VAL A 332 5.52 -5.68 -11.30
N HIS A 333 5.13 -5.59 -12.58
CA HIS A 333 5.80 -6.34 -13.64
C HIS A 333 7.28 -6.00 -13.78
N ALA A 334 7.64 -4.71 -13.74
CA ALA A 334 9.01 -4.24 -13.89
C ALA A 334 9.92 -4.78 -12.77
N VAL A 335 9.46 -4.75 -11.52
CA VAL A 335 10.28 -5.23 -10.39
C VAL A 335 10.39 -6.76 -10.40
N GLU A 336 9.36 -7.49 -10.83
CA GLU A 336 9.49 -8.94 -11.05
C GLU A 336 10.57 -9.25 -12.11
N LYS A 337 10.66 -8.45 -13.18
CA LYS A 337 11.73 -8.56 -14.18
C LYS A 337 13.10 -8.17 -13.66
N MET A 338 13.19 -7.15 -12.80
CA MET A 338 14.42 -6.82 -12.09
C MET A 338 14.88 -7.99 -11.21
N ARG A 339 13.99 -8.58 -10.41
CA ARG A 339 14.27 -9.73 -9.54
C ARG A 339 14.79 -10.93 -10.34
N GLU A 340 14.11 -11.28 -11.44
CA GLU A 340 14.55 -12.34 -12.36
C GLU A 340 15.96 -12.07 -12.91
N LEU A 341 16.24 -10.83 -13.34
CA LEU A 341 17.52 -10.47 -13.93
C LEU A 341 18.66 -10.45 -12.91
N ILE A 342 18.41 -9.96 -11.69
CA ILE A 342 19.37 -10.00 -10.58
C ILE A 342 19.77 -11.44 -10.29
N SER A 343 18.78 -12.35 -10.19
CA SER A 343 19.03 -13.76 -9.95
C SER A 343 19.87 -14.39 -11.06
N LYS A 344 19.56 -14.10 -12.33
CA LYS A 344 20.34 -14.60 -13.49
C LYS A 344 21.78 -14.09 -13.53
N LYS A 345 22.02 -12.81 -13.23
CA LYS A 345 23.35 -12.19 -13.33
C LYS A 345 24.25 -12.48 -12.14
N SER A 346 23.69 -12.55 -10.93
CA SER A 346 24.47 -12.63 -9.69
C SER A 346 24.38 -13.99 -8.99
N GLY A 347 23.43 -14.86 -9.38
CA GLY A 347 23.10 -16.09 -8.66
C GLY A 347 22.40 -15.86 -7.31
N ARG A 348 22.19 -14.60 -6.90
CA ARG A 348 21.56 -14.24 -5.63
C ARG A 348 20.04 -14.34 -5.73
N GLN A 349 19.43 -14.92 -4.72
CA GLN A 349 17.98 -14.82 -4.53
C GLN A 349 17.69 -13.52 -3.77
N VAL A 350 16.70 -12.78 -4.26
CA VAL A 350 16.24 -11.50 -3.72
C VAL A 350 14.73 -11.58 -3.66
N LEU A 351 14.12 -11.09 -2.58
CA LEU A 351 12.67 -11.03 -2.44
C LEU A 351 12.13 -9.74 -3.05
N SER A 352 10.93 -9.78 -3.63
CA SER A 352 10.28 -8.55 -4.13
C SER A 352 9.99 -7.56 -3.01
N VAL A 353 9.73 -8.05 -1.79
CA VAL A 353 9.55 -7.22 -0.59
C VAL A 353 10.82 -6.42 -0.27
N GLU A 354 12.01 -7.01 -0.44
CA GLU A 354 13.27 -6.29 -0.20
C GLU A 354 13.50 -5.19 -1.25
N LEU A 355 13.15 -5.47 -2.52
CA LEU A 355 13.20 -4.48 -3.59
C LEU A 355 12.19 -3.36 -3.38
N ASP A 356 10.97 -3.70 -2.93
CA ASP A 356 9.93 -2.74 -2.59
C ASP A 356 10.39 -1.78 -1.50
N LEU A 357 10.84 -2.32 -0.35
CA LEU A 357 11.34 -1.53 0.76
C LEU A 357 12.50 -0.61 0.34
N TRP A 358 13.44 -1.11 -0.47
CA TRP A 358 14.53 -0.29 -0.98
C TRP A 358 14.04 0.85 -1.89
N LEU A 359 13.17 0.55 -2.85
CA LEU A 359 12.62 1.55 -3.79
C LEU A 359 11.76 2.59 -3.06
N TRP A 360 10.89 2.15 -2.16
CA TRP A 360 10.03 3.01 -1.37
C TRP A 360 10.84 3.93 -0.46
N ALA A 361 11.80 3.37 0.28
CA ALA A 361 12.66 4.13 1.19
C ALA A 361 13.51 5.17 0.45
N ALA A 362 14.00 4.83 -0.75
CA ALA A 362 14.67 5.77 -1.64
C ALA A 362 13.74 6.89 -2.11
N GLY A 363 12.49 6.57 -2.39
CA GLY A 363 11.50 7.53 -2.88
C GLY A 363 11.06 8.54 -1.81
N VAL A 364 10.77 8.10 -0.59
CA VAL A 364 10.35 9.01 0.50
C VAL A 364 11.44 10.00 0.92
N GLN A 365 12.71 9.64 0.74
CA GLN A 365 13.84 10.57 0.94
C GLN A 365 13.98 11.62 -0.17
N CYS A 366 13.38 11.41 -1.33
CA CYS A 366 13.47 12.31 -2.46
C CYS A 366 12.34 13.35 -2.44
N THR A 367 12.57 14.49 -1.79
CA THR A 367 11.56 15.57 -1.67
C THR A 367 11.12 16.19 -2.98
N SER A 368 11.90 16.03 -4.06
CA SER A 368 11.56 16.47 -5.41
C SER A 368 10.85 15.41 -6.26
N LEU A 369 10.56 14.23 -5.69
CA LEU A 369 9.94 13.13 -6.41
C LEU A 369 8.50 13.50 -6.80
N GLN A 370 8.25 13.60 -8.10
CA GLN A 370 6.91 13.80 -8.63
C GLN A 370 6.24 12.45 -8.84
N HIS A 371 5.13 12.23 -8.15
CA HIS A 371 4.33 11.03 -8.22
C HIS A 371 2.90 11.32 -8.66
N HIS A 372 2.20 10.28 -9.11
CA HIS A 372 0.79 10.39 -9.44
C HIS A 372 -0.05 10.66 -8.19
N ARG A 373 -1.17 11.36 -8.36
CA ARG A 373 -2.12 11.68 -7.31
C ARG A 373 -3.44 11.02 -7.61
N THR A 374 -3.74 9.96 -6.86
CA THR A 374 -5.01 9.24 -6.96
C THR A 374 -5.62 9.22 -5.57
N LEU A 375 -6.86 9.71 -5.48
CA LEU A 375 -7.64 9.64 -4.25
C LEU A 375 -8.28 8.25 -4.16
N SER A 376 -7.71 7.37 -3.33
CA SER A 376 -8.07 5.95 -3.27
C SER A 376 -7.88 5.39 -1.86
N ILE A 377 -8.63 4.33 -1.52
CA ILE A 377 -8.48 3.60 -0.26
C ILE A 377 -7.39 2.52 -0.30
N TYR A 378 -6.72 2.33 -1.45
CA TYR A 378 -5.83 1.18 -1.65
C TYR A 378 -4.35 1.48 -1.40
N TYR A 379 -3.90 2.73 -1.48
CA TYR A 379 -2.50 3.10 -1.31
C TYR A 379 -2.29 4.57 -1.00
#